data_AF-A0A0F9US38-F1
#
_entry.id   AF-A0A0F9US38-F1
#
_cell.length_a   1.000
_cell.length_b   1.000
_cell.length_c   1.000
_cell.angle_alpha   90.00
_cell.angle_beta   90.00
_cell.angle_gamma   90.00
#
_symmetry.space_group_name_H-M   'P 1'
#
loop_
_entity.id
_entity.type
_entity.pdbx_description
1 polymer ?
#
loop_
_entity_poly.entity_id
_entity_poly.type
_entity_poly.pdbx_seq_one_letter_code
_entity_poly.pdbx_strand_id
1 'polypeptide(L)'
;MVDATFLEEYPLYRKFICEIPELVRDFPKININMYCPSCKNIRTFLLTDRIYVDEDYLLKADRYMGAYKIEDNSIFILKYICGSCKKFPRTFYLKIGKDMGEESKEVQKVGQYIPWDISINKNLKKILGKFSKNYTKGLICESQGYGIGANAYFRRIVEEIIGDLLEQIPNIMSGEERSKYEEALEKTRKAKNTQDKIALVKDLLPPILMPEKHNPLKTLHKILSEGLHEKTDVECLEDAQIIRTTLTFLVNSILRRKKEQQEFSEGMKNLLDKKMKSTKSQNSYFSRRYFNINTRSVDFPTPPFPEKEIIFFMCKITKQLCLNSK
;
A
#
# COMPACT_ATOMS: atom_id res chain seq x y z
N MET A 1 -26.69 15.80 0.77
CA MET A 1 -26.62 16.30 2.16
C MET A 1 -25.34 15.83 2.84
N VAL A 2 -24.93 16.49 3.93
CA VAL A 2 -23.84 16.01 4.81
C VAL A 2 -24.18 14.61 5.35
N ASP A 3 -23.24 13.68 5.27
CA ASP A 3 -23.40 12.28 5.69
C ASP A 3 -22.26 11.81 6.61
N ALA A 4 -22.29 10.53 7.01
CA ALA A 4 -21.25 9.95 7.86
C ALA A 4 -19.89 9.93 7.15
N THR A 5 -19.87 9.57 5.86
CA THR A 5 -18.66 9.56 5.03
C THR A 5 -17.97 10.92 5.01
N PHE A 6 -18.73 12.01 4.89
CA PHE A 6 -18.20 13.36 4.95
C PHE A 6 -17.49 13.65 6.29
N LEU A 7 -18.12 13.27 7.39
CA LEU A 7 -17.54 13.50 8.73
C LEU A 7 -16.32 12.61 9.00
N GLU A 8 -16.37 11.35 8.58
CA GLU A 8 -15.36 10.33 8.83
C GLU A 8 -14.14 10.45 7.93
N GLU A 9 -14.34 10.73 6.64
CA GLU A 9 -13.34 10.56 5.58
C GLU A 9 -13.04 11.86 4.81
N TYR A 10 -13.95 12.83 4.79
CA TYR A 10 -13.74 14.04 3.99
C TYR A 10 -12.73 14.99 4.63
N PRO A 11 -11.79 15.55 3.86
CA PRO A 11 -10.73 16.37 4.43
C PRO A 11 -11.16 17.71 5.03
N LEU A 12 -10.27 18.26 5.85
CA LEU A 12 -10.38 19.64 6.33
C LEU A 12 -10.16 20.63 5.18
N TYR A 13 -10.85 21.76 5.22
CA TYR A 13 -10.73 22.87 4.28
C TYR A 13 -11.04 22.57 2.82
N ARG A 14 -11.47 21.36 2.48
CA ARG A 14 -12.00 21.06 1.14
C ARG A 14 -13.48 21.42 1.07
N LYS A 15 -13.89 22.08 -0.03
CA LYS A 15 -15.28 22.44 -0.31
C LYS A 15 -16.07 21.21 -0.73
N PHE A 16 -17.17 20.92 -0.04
CA PHE A 16 -18.09 19.84 -0.37
C PHE A 16 -19.44 20.44 -0.77
N ILE A 17 -19.77 20.33 -2.06
CA ILE A 17 -21.05 20.77 -2.61
C ILE A 17 -22.11 19.76 -2.21
N CYS A 18 -23.12 20.21 -1.46
CA CYS A 18 -24.23 19.36 -1.07
C CYS A 18 -25.48 20.17 -0.71
N GLU A 19 -26.63 19.52 -0.76
CA GLU A 19 -27.87 20.11 -0.25
C GLU A 19 -27.78 20.37 1.26
N ILE A 20 -28.13 21.59 1.66
CA ILE A 20 -28.19 22.03 3.04
C ILE A 20 -29.63 22.43 3.36
N PRO A 21 -30.21 21.91 4.45
CA PRO A 21 -31.58 22.25 4.82
C PRO A 21 -31.71 23.75 5.09
N GLU A 22 -32.91 24.28 4.90
CA GLU A 22 -33.17 25.69 5.19
C GLU A 22 -33.08 26.01 6.67
N LEU A 23 -33.50 25.08 7.53
CA LEU A 23 -33.60 25.28 8.97
C LEU A 23 -32.54 24.49 9.72
N VAL A 24 -32.00 25.12 10.76
CA VAL A 24 -30.99 24.54 11.66
C VAL A 24 -31.46 23.22 12.29
N ARG A 25 -32.74 23.13 12.66
CA ARG A 25 -33.32 21.92 13.27
C ARG A 25 -33.24 20.69 12.35
N ASP A 26 -33.30 20.91 11.04
CA ASP A 26 -33.39 19.87 10.01
C ASP A 26 -31.99 19.41 9.56
N PHE A 27 -30.93 20.04 10.08
CA PHE A 27 -29.56 19.59 9.86
C PHE A 27 -29.38 18.14 10.37
N PRO A 28 -28.77 17.24 9.59
CA PRO A 28 -28.83 15.80 9.83
C PRO A 28 -28.17 15.39 11.16
N LYS A 29 -28.83 14.47 11.87
CA LYS A 29 -28.29 13.81 13.07
C LYS A 29 -27.60 12.52 12.65
N ILE A 30 -26.27 12.57 12.61
CA ILE A 30 -25.44 11.50 12.07
C ILE A 30 -24.67 10.87 13.22
N ASN A 31 -24.66 9.54 13.31
CA ASN A 31 -23.69 8.82 14.11
C ASN A 31 -22.53 8.42 13.21
N ILE A 32 -21.31 8.40 13.75
CA ILE A 32 -20.09 8.12 12.97
C ILE A 32 -19.32 6.95 13.56
N ASN A 33 -18.57 6.22 12.76
CA ASN A 33 -17.73 5.10 13.18
C ASN A 33 -16.25 5.48 13.04
N MET A 34 -15.57 5.65 14.17
CA MET A 34 -14.17 6.06 14.17
C MET A 34 -13.38 5.33 15.25
N TYR A 35 -12.05 5.33 15.14
CA TYR A 35 -11.18 4.76 16.15
C TYR A 35 -11.29 5.54 17.48
N CYS A 36 -11.54 4.82 18.57
CA CYS A 36 -11.57 5.37 19.92
C CYS A 36 -10.26 5.01 20.65
N PRO A 37 -9.41 5.99 21.01
CA PRO A 37 -8.16 5.73 21.73
C PRO A 37 -8.33 5.02 23.07
N SER A 38 -9.41 5.32 23.81
CA SER A 38 -9.70 4.67 25.09
C SER A 38 -10.11 3.19 24.92
N CYS A 39 -10.85 2.87 23.86
CA CYS A 39 -11.30 1.50 23.57
C CYS A 39 -10.29 0.69 22.74
N LYS A 40 -9.34 1.37 22.09
CA LYS A 40 -8.39 0.80 21.11
C LYS A 40 -9.07 0.03 19.97
N ASN A 41 -10.25 0.48 19.54
CA ASN A 41 -11.01 -0.13 18.46
C ASN A 41 -11.89 0.92 17.75
N ILE A 42 -12.37 0.60 16.55
CA ILE A 42 -13.42 1.36 15.87
C ILE A 42 -14.70 1.22 16.68
N ARG A 43 -15.32 2.36 16.98
CA ARG A 43 -16.56 2.46 17.76
C ARG A 43 -17.49 3.47 17.11
N THR A 44 -18.78 3.27 17.32
CA THR A 44 -19.78 4.27 17.01
C THR A 44 -19.70 5.41 18.01
N PHE A 45 -19.61 6.63 17.49
CA PHE A 45 -19.66 7.89 18.20
C PHE A 45 -21.06 8.47 18.02
N LEU A 46 -21.69 8.78 19.14
CA LEU A 46 -23.04 9.32 19.16
C LEU A 46 -22.97 10.84 19.18
N LEU A 47 -23.77 11.49 18.34
CA LEU A 47 -23.94 12.92 18.39
C LEU A 47 -24.63 13.28 19.72
N THR A 48 -23.96 14.08 20.54
CA THR A 48 -24.43 14.48 21.88
C THR A 48 -25.00 15.88 21.90
N ASP A 49 -24.44 16.78 21.09
CA ASP A 49 -24.77 18.19 21.11
C ASP A 49 -24.40 18.78 19.74
N ARG A 50 -25.17 19.78 19.33
CA ARG A 50 -24.97 20.55 18.11
C ARG A 50 -25.16 22.01 18.46
N ILE A 51 -24.16 22.81 18.16
CA ILE A 51 -24.21 24.26 18.32
C ILE A 51 -24.20 24.89 16.93
N TYR A 52 -25.08 25.84 16.72
CA TYR A 52 -25.08 26.70 15.55
C TYR A 52 -24.54 28.06 15.96
N VAL A 53 -23.64 28.58 15.14
CA VAL A 53 -23.06 29.90 15.27
C VAL A 53 -23.42 30.63 13.98
N ASP A 54 -24.19 31.70 14.09
CA ASP A 54 -24.53 32.52 12.93
C ASP A 54 -23.33 33.38 12.47
N GLU A 55 -23.53 34.18 11.42
CA GLU A 55 -22.48 35.04 10.86
C GLU A 55 -21.97 36.10 11.86
N ASP A 56 -22.82 36.52 12.80
CA ASP A 56 -22.49 37.45 13.89
C ASP A 56 -21.78 36.76 15.09
N TYR A 57 -21.42 35.48 14.95
CA TYR A 57 -20.79 34.66 15.98
C TYR A 57 -21.64 34.47 17.25
N LEU A 58 -22.97 34.60 17.17
CA LEU A 58 -23.86 34.36 18.29
C LEU A 58 -24.15 32.86 18.44
N LEU A 59 -23.88 32.35 19.65
CA LEU A 59 -24.05 30.93 19.99
C LEU A 59 -25.52 30.57 20.19
N LYS A 60 -26.04 29.70 19.34
CA LYS A 60 -27.41 29.14 19.43
C LYS A 60 -27.31 27.63 19.72
N ALA A 61 -27.63 27.24 20.95
CA ALA A 61 -27.60 25.84 21.40
C ALA A 61 -28.92 25.10 21.11
N ASP A 62 -28.86 23.76 21.03
CA ASP A 62 -29.93 22.85 20.55
C ASP A 62 -31.32 23.09 21.20
N ARG A 63 -31.39 23.62 22.43
CA ARG A 63 -32.65 23.95 23.12
C ARG A 63 -33.46 25.09 22.48
N TYR A 64 -32.84 25.93 21.65
CA TYR A 64 -33.49 27.07 20.99
C TYR A 64 -33.46 26.98 19.45
N MET A 65 -32.97 25.87 18.88
CA MET A 65 -32.66 25.73 17.45
C MET A 65 -33.85 25.66 16.48
N GLY A 66 -35.09 25.62 16.99
CA GLY A 66 -36.26 25.16 16.23
C GLY A 66 -36.66 25.98 14.99
N ALA A 67 -36.27 27.26 14.89
CA ALA A 67 -36.80 28.17 13.86
C ALA A 67 -35.74 29.00 13.11
N TYR A 68 -34.44 28.80 13.37
CA TYR A 68 -33.41 29.58 12.70
C TYR A 68 -33.14 29.07 11.28
N LYS A 69 -33.08 29.99 10.32
CA LYS A 69 -32.58 29.71 8.98
C LYS A 69 -31.07 29.53 9.02
N ILE A 70 -30.55 28.61 8.19
CA ILE A 70 -29.12 28.44 8.01
C ILE A 70 -28.61 29.53 7.08
N GLU A 71 -27.92 30.50 7.66
CA GLU A 71 -27.24 31.60 6.96
C GLU A 71 -25.92 31.14 6.34
N ASP A 72 -25.43 31.91 5.38
CA ASP A 72 -24.09 31.72 4.83
C ASP A 72 -23.05 32.17 5.86
N ASN A 73 -21.80 31.70 5.73
CA ASN A 73 -20.72 31.92 6.70
C ASN A 73 -20.96 31.41 8.13
N SER A 74 -22.11 30.79 8.39
CA SER A 74 -22.43 30.17 9.67
C SER A 74 -21.60 28.91 9.95
N ILE A 75 -21.49 28.53 11.23
CA ILE A 75 -20.72 27.39 11.68
C ILE A 75 -21.59 26.43 12.49
N PHE A 76 -21.53 25.15 12.15
CA PHE A 76 -22.02 24.05 12.99
C PHE A 76 -20.87 23.42 13.77
N ILE A 77 -21.02 23.35 15.09
CA ILE A 77 -20.13 22.58 15.98
C ILE A 77 -20.85 21.30 16.37
N LEU A 78 -20.36 20.17 15.88
CA LEU A 78 -20.93 18.85 16.15
C LEU A 78 -20.10 18.15 17.22
N LYS A 79 -20.68 17.89 18.40
CA LYS A 79 -20.00 17.22 19.51
C LYS A 79 -20.46 15.77 19.65
N TYR A 80 -19.49 14.88 19.71
CA TYR A 80 -19.68 13.46 19.78
C TYR A 80 -19.06 12.86 21.03
N ILE A 81 -19.61 11.72 21.46
CA ILE A 81 -18.99 10.88 22.49
C ILE A 81 -18.97 9.42 22.05
N CYS A 82 -17.91 8.70 22.41
CA CYS A 82 -17.83 7.26 22.13
C CYS A 82 -19.02 6.54 22.77
N GLY A 83 -19.83 5.86 21.96
CA GLY A 83 -21.04 5.17 22.41
C GLY A 83 -20.78 4.04 23.41
N SER A 84 -19.58 3.45 23.36
CA SER A 84 -19.18 2.33 24.22
C SER A 84 -18.57 2.79 25.55
N CYS A 85 -17.47 3.54 25.55
CA CYS A 85 -16.80 3.91 26.80
C CYS A 85 -17.31 5.19 27.45
N LYS A 86 -18.04 6.04 26.71
CA LYS A 86 -18.53 7.37 27.16
C LYS A 86 -17.44 8.30 27.71
N LYS A 87 -16.16 8.02 27.45
CA LYS A 87 -15.01 8.79 27.97
C LYS A 87 -14.32 9.65 26.92
N PHE A 88 -14.43 9.28 25.66
CA PHE A 88 -13.66 9.89 24.59
C PHE A 88 -14.56 10.80 23.73
N PRO A 89 -14.36 12.14 23.77
CA PRO A 89 -15.11 13.08 22.96
C PRO A 89 -14.48 13.26 21.57
N ARG A 90 -15.30 13.68 20.60
CA ARG A 90 -14.86 14.10 19.27
C ARG A 90 -15.66 15.33 18.84
N THR A 91 -15.03 16.26 18.14
CA THR A 91 -15.72 17.49 17.71
C THR A 91 -15.38 17.81 16.26
N PHE A 92 -16.37 18.26 15.50
CA PHE A 92 -16.21 18.81 14.15
C PHE A 92 -16.75 20.22 14.08
N TYR A 93 -16.09 21.06 13.28
CA TYR A 93 -16.50 22.42 12.97
C TYR A 93 -16.77 22.49 11.48
N LEU A 94 -18.02 22.77 11.10
CA LEU A 94 -18.46 22.83 9.72
C LEU A 94 -18.84 24.26 9.39
N LYS A 95 -18.17 24.88 8.43
CA LYS A 95 -18.55 26.18 7.88
C LYS A 95 -19.49 25.96 6.71
N ILE A 96 -20.60 26.70 6.69
CA ILE A 96 -21.52 26.78 5.56
C ILE A 96 -21.08 27.98 4.70
N GLY A 97 -20.93 27.77 3.41
CA GLY A 97 -20.61 28.80 2.44
C GLY A 97 -21.58 28.80 1.25
N LYS A 98 -21.44 29.82 0.41
CA LYS A 98 -22.00 29.85 -0.94
C LYS A 98 -20.92 29.56 -1.94
N ASP A 99 -21.23 28.77 -2.96
CA ASP A 99 -20.35 28.70 -4.12
C ASP A 99 -20.45 30.02 -4.90
N MET A 100 -19.31 30.48 -5.43
CA MET A 100 -19.20 31.74 -6.17
C MET A 100 -19.71 31.52 -7.61
N GLY A 101 -21.00 31.21 -7.77
CA GLY A 101 -21.61 31.02 -9.10
C GLY A 101 -22.92 30.25 -9.17
N GLU A 102 -23.38 29.59 -8.10
CA GLU A 102 -24.59 28.74 -8.11
C GLU A 102 -25.55 29.00 -6.94
N GLU A 103 -26.80 28.54 -7.06
CA GLU A 103 -27.74 28.40 -5.93
C GLU A 103 -27.34 27.29 -4.94
N SER A 104 -26.29 26.53 -5.24
CA SER A 104 -25.82 25.41 -4.41
C SER A 104 -25.00 25.91 -3.20
N LYS A 105 -25.28 25.34 -2.03
CA LYS A 105 -24.51 25.61 -0.80
C LYS A 105 -23.31 24.66 -0.71
N GLU A 106 -22.22 25.17 -0.16
CA GLU A 106 -21.04 24.37 0.15
C GLU A 106 -20.86 24.19 1.66
N VAL A 107 -20.31 23.05 2.06
CA VAL A 107 -19.89 22.79 3.43
C VAL A 107 -18.39 22.51 3.44
N GLN A 108 -17.71 23.08 4.42
CA GLN A 108 -16.30 22.89 4.62
C GLN A 108 -16.04 22.49 6.07
N LYS A 109 -15.28 21.42 6.30
CA LYS A 109 -14.81 21.07 7.65
C LYS A 109 -13.64 22.00 7.98
N VAL A 110 -13.87 23.01 8.82
CA VAL A 110 -12.85 24.03 9.18
C VAL A 110 -12.08 23.69 10.46
N GLY A 111 -12.46 22.60 11.12
CA GLY A 111 -11.74 22.07 12.28
C GLY A 111 -12.25 20.70 12.71
N GLN A 112 -11.38 19.93 13.37
CA GLN A 112 -11.80 18.72 14.08
C GLN A 112 -10.85 18.40 15.25
N TYR A 113 -11.39 17.72 16.25
CA TYR A 113 -10.64 17.13 17.35
C TYR A 113 -11.05 15.67 17.52
N ILE A 114 -10.15 14.67 17.53
CA ILE A 114 -8.69 14.70 17.29
C ILE A 114 -8.36 15.17 15.86
N PRO A 115 -7.16 15.74 15.63
CA PRO A 115 -6.62 15.98 14.30
C PRO A 115 -6.83 14.81 13.32
N TRP A 116 -6.77 15.13 12.04
CA TRP A 116 -6.84 14.13 10.98
C TRP A 116 -5.70 13.11 11.13
N ASP A 117 -6.03 11.84 11.35
CA ASP A 117 -5.05 10.75 11.41
C ASP A 117 -5.25 9.87 10.18
N ILE A 118 -4.36 10.00 9.21
CA ILE A 118 -4.41 9.20 7.99
C ILE A 118 -3.68 7.90 8.26
N SER A 119 -4.45 6.83 8.42
CA SER A 119 -3.91 5.50 8.65
C SER A 119 -3.06 5.05 7.45
N ILE A 120 -1.76 4.93 7.66
CA ILE A 120 -0.85 4.40 6.63
C ILE A 120 -0.99 2.88 6.56
N ASN A 121 -0.99 2.33 5.34
CA ASN A 121 -0.90 0.88 5.13
C ASN A 121 0.29 0.28 5.91
N LYS A 122 0.06 -0.80 6.68
CA LYS A 122 1.10 -1.41 7.54
C LYS A 122 2.36 -1.80 6.77
N ASN A 123 2.24 -2.31 5.55
CA ASN A 123 3.37 -2.69 4.71
C ASN A 123 4.19 -1.48 4.30
N LEU A 124 3.50 -0.41 3.86
CA LEU A 124 4.13 0.85 3.50
C LEU A 124 4.80 1.49 4.71
N LYS A 125 4.15 1.48 5.89
CA LYS A 125 4.74 1.97 7.14
C LYS A 125 6.04 1.24 7.51
N LYS A 126 6.11 -0.08 7.27
CA LYS A 126 7.31 -0.88 7.53
C LYS A 126 8.48 -0.48 6.63
N ILE A 127 8.24 -0.24 5.34
CA ILE A 127 9.27 0.21 4.39
C ILE A 127 9.69 1.65 4.67
N LEU A 128 8.73 2.53 4.91
CA LEU A 128 9.02 3.93 5.22
C LEU A 128 9.82 4.09 6.51
N GLY A 129 9.68 3.17 7.47
CA GLY A 129 10.42 3.19 8.74
C GLY A 129 10.34 4.55 9.43
N LYS A 130 11.50 5.21 9.60
CA LYS A 130 11.61 6.55 10.20
C LYS A 130 10.90 7.66 9.42
N PHE A 131 10.67 7.48 8.11
CA PHE A 131 10.03 8.45 7.22
C PHE A 131 8.49 8.37 7.24
N SER A 132 7.91 7.40 7.95
CA SER A 132 6.45 7.28 8.10
C SER A 132 5.80 8.57 8.62
N LYS A 133 6.50 9.33 9.49
CA LYS A 133 6.01 10.63 9.97
C LYS A 133 5.90 11.66 8.85
N ASN A 134 6.91 11.76 7.99
CA ASN A 134 6.89 12.68 6.85
C ASN A 134 5.80 12.27 5.84
N TYR A 135 5.60 10.98 5.63
CA TYR A 135 4.51 10.49 4.77
C TYR A 135 3.14 10.87 5.34
N THR A 136 2.95 10.71 6.66
CA THR A 136 1.72 11.17 7.33
C THR A 136 1.50 12.67 7.12
N LYS A 137 2.55 13.49 7.25
CA LYS A 137 2.46 14.94 7.01
C LYS A 137 2.11 15.27 5.56
N GLY A 138 2.71 14.57 4.59
CA GLY A 138 2.38 14.72 3.17
C GLY A 138 0.92 14.39 2.89
N LEU A 139 0.41 13.30 3.46
CA LEU A 139 -1.00 12.94 3.36
C LEU A 139 -1.92 13.99 4.01
N ILE A 140 -1.52 14.56 5.16
CA ILE A 140 -2.30 15.62 5.82
C ILE A 140 -2.36 16.86 4.93
N CYS A 141 -1.22 17.30 4.40
CA CYS A 141 -1.18 18.42 3.45
C CYS A 141 -2.03 18.14 2.20
N GLU A 142 -1.93 16.95 1.62
CA GLU A 142 -2.74 16.52 0.46
C GLU A 142 -4.23 16.58 0.81
N SER A 143 -4.62 16.06 1.99
CA SER A 143 -6.01 16.10 2.43
C SER A 143 -6.49 17.54 2.60
N GLN A 144 -5.68 18.42 3.18
CA GLN A 144 -6.04 19.81 3.45
C GLN A 144 -5.99 20.72 2.23
N GLY A 145 -5.65 20.16 1.05
CA GLY A 145 -5.51 20.92 -0.18
C GLY A 145 -4.23 21.74 -0.25
N TYR A 146 -3.25 21.53 0.63
CA TYR A 146 -1.94 22.19 0.59
C TYR A 146 -1.00 21.44 -0.35
N GLY A 147 -1.14 21.68 -1.66
CA GLY A 147 -0.43 20.94 -2.69
C GLY A 147 1.08 21.10 -2.64
N ILE A 148 1.60 22.32 -2.49
CA ILE A 148 3.05 22.59 -2.41
C ILE A 148 3.65 21.85 -1.21
N GLY A 149 2.97 21.90 -0.06
CA GLY A 149 3.40 21.20 1.15
C GLY A 149 3.37 19.68 0.98
N ALA A 150 2.31 19.13 0.39
CA ALA A 150 2.17 17.71 0.13
C ALA A 150 3.28 17.21 -0.80
N ASN A 151 3.50 17.93 -1.90
CA ASN A 151 4.53 17.62 -2.89
C ASN A 151 5.92 17.64 -2.23
N ALA A 152 6.27 18.68 -1.47
CA ALA A 152 7.54 18.75 -0.75
C ALA A 152 7.79 17.55 0.19
N TYR A 153 6.77 17.13 0.96
CA TYR A 153 6.89 15.94 1.80
C TYR A 153 7.07 14.67 0.98
N PHE A 154 6.30 14.48 -0.09
CA PHE A 154 6.41 13.29 -0.95
C PHE A 154 7.73 13.24 -1.72
N ARG A 155 8.26 14.36 -2.21
CA ARG A 155 9.59 14.44 -2.84
C ARG A 155 10.67 13.93 -1.89
N ARG A 156 10.68 14.44 -0.66
CA ARG A 156 11.63 14.00 0.38
C ARG A 156 11.52 12.51 0.65
N ILE A 157 10.31 11.96 0.65
CA ILE A 157 10.10 10.52 0.87
C ILE A 157 10.63 9.71 -0.31
N VAL A 158 10.38 10.14 -1.55
CA VAL A 158 10.92 9.50 -2.74
C VAL A 158 12.44 9.52 -2.72
N GLU A 159 13.07 10.65 -2.38
CA GLU A 159 14.53 10.77 -2.29
C GLU A 159 15.16 9.75 -1.34
N GLU A 160 14.50 9.49 -0.22
CA GLU A 160 15.02 8.61 0.83
C GLU A 160 14.81 7.13 0.51
N ILE A 161 13.70 6.78 -0.14
CA ILE A 161 13.34 5.36 -0.36
C ILE A 161 13.66 4.86 -1.77
N ILE A 162 13.87 5.75 -2.75
CA ILE A 162 14.07 5.32 -4.14
C ILE A 162 15.30 4.43 -4.25
N GLY A 163 16.38 4.73 -3.53
CA GLY A 163 17.61 3.93 -3.56
C GLY A 163 17.32 2.49 -3.15
N ASP A 164 16.74 2.32 -1.96
CA ASP A 164 16.36 1.01 -1.43
C ASP A 164 15.36 0.27 -2.33
N LEU A 165 14.46 0.99 -3.02
CA LEU A 165 13.54 0.39 -3.98
C LEU A 165 14.26 -0.10 -5.23
N LEU A 166 15.15 0.71 -5.80
CA LEU A 166 15.91 0.35 -7.00
C LEU A 166 16.81 -0.87 -6.77
N GLU A 167 17.37 -1.03 -5.57
CA GLU A 167 18.15 -2.21 -5.18
C GLU A 167 17.32 -3.49 -5.06
N GLN A 168 16.01 -3.38 -4.89
CA GLN A 168 15.13 -4.54 -4.78
C GLN A 168 14.63 -5.07 -6.13
N ILE A 169 14.64 -4.25 -7.18
CA ILE A 169 14.15 -4.61 -8.53
C ILE A 169 14.88 -5.80 -9.16
N PRO A 170 16.21 -5.98 -9.05
CA PRO A 170 16.90 -7.15 -9.61
C PRO A 170 16.37 -8.50 -9.09
N ASN A 171 15.81 -8.52 -7.88
CA ASN A 171 15.28 -9.76 -7.28
C ASN A 171 14.06 -10.31 -8.02
N ILE A 172 13.36 -9.46 -8.78
CA ILE A 172 12.16 -9.82 -9.53
C ILE A 172 12.43 -9.95 -11.05
N MET A 173 13.69 -9.84 -11.46
CA MET A 173 14.17 -9.97 -12.84
C MET A 173 15.00 -11.25 -13.02
N SER A 174 15.17 -11.68 -14.27
CA SER A 174 15.96 -12.87 -14.62
C SER A 174 16.69 -12.69 -15.96
N GLY A 175 17.78 -13.43 -16.17
CA GLY A 175 18.50 -13.48 -17.45
C GLY A 175 19.19 -12.17 -17.82
N GLU A 176 19.24 -11.88 -19.12
CA GLU A 176 19.97 -10.73 -19.69
C GLU A 176 19.43 -9.36 -19.22
N GLU A 177 18.11 -9.25 -19.05
CA GLU A 177 17.46 -8.04 -18.54
C GLU A 177 17.98 -7.65 -17.15
N ARG A 178 18.22 -8.65 -16.29
CA ARG A 178 18.75 -8.45 -14.96
C ARG A 178 20.19 -7.91 -15.01
N SER A 179 21.06 -8.50 -15.83
CA SER A 179 22.45 -8.02 -15.95
C SER A 179 22.52 -6.58 -16.46
N LYS A 180 21.69 -6.22 -17.46
CA LYS A 180 21.60 -4.83 -17.95
C LYS A 180 21.15 -3.86 -16.85
N TYR A 181 20.16 -4.27 -16.06
CA TYR A 181 19.69 -3.45 -14.94
C TYR A 181 20.74 -3.31 -13.84
N GLU A 182 21.45 -4.39 -13.47
CA GLU A 182 22.49 -4.36 -12.44
C GLU A 182 23.66 -3.43 -12.83
N GLU A 183 24.04 -3.39 -14.11
CA GLU A 183 25.05 -2.45 -14.59
C GLU A 183 24.59 -0.98 -14.45
N ALA A 184 23.34 -0.69 -14.81
CA ALA A 184 22.76 0.64 -14.63
C ALA A 184 22.61 1.01 -13.15
N LEU A 185 22.24 0.04 -12.30
CA LEU A 185 22.12 0.20 -10.85
C LEU A 185 23.45 0.62 -10.22
N GLU A 186 24.58 0.07 -10.66
CA GLU A 186 25.90 0.48 -10.16
C GLU A 186 26.18 1.98 -10.43
N LYS A 187 25.74 2.48 -11.59
CA LYS A 187 25.86 3.90 -11.96
C LYS A 187 25.00 4.77 -11.03
N THR A 188 23.84 4.29 -10.59
CA THR A 188 22.97 5.04 -9.66
C THR A 188 23.61 5.29 -8.30
N ARG A 189 24.50 4.41 -7.82
CA ARG A 189 25.20 4.59 -6.53
C ARG A 189 26.14 5.79 -6.53
N LYS A 190 26.63 6.19 -7.71
CA LYS A 190 27.50 7.35 -7.91
C LYS A 190 26.72 8.64 -8.17
N ALA A 191 25.43 8.54 -8.50
CA ALA A 191 24.59 9.70 -8.76
C ALA A 191 24.23 10.42 -7.45
N LYS A 192 24.34 11.75 -7.46
CA LYS A 192 24.17 12.58 -6.26
C LYS A 192 22.70 12.81 -5.90
N ASN A 193 21.84 13.03 -6.90
CA ASN A 193 20.44 13.32 -6.69
C ASN A 193 19.53 12.18 -7.19
N THR A 194 18.30 12.18 -6.71
CA THR A 194 17.28 11.16 -7.00
C THR A 194 16.81 11.18 -8.45
N GLN A 195 16.74 12.36 -9.07
CA GLN A 195 16.35 12.51 -10.47
C GLN A 195 17.33 11.74 -11.37
N ASP A 196 18.64 11.95 -11.19
CA ASP A 196 19.71 11.28 -11.93
C ASP A 196 19.66 9.76 -11.72
N LYS A 197 19.44 9.32 -10.48
CA LYS A 197 19.28 7.88 -10.17
C LYS A 197 18.14 7.26 -10.99
N ILE A 198 16.98 7.92 -11.00
CA ILE A 198 15.82 7.44 -11.75
C ILE A 198 16.08 7.50 -13.26
N ALA A 199 16.76 8.54 -13.75
CA ALA A 199 17.06 8.72 -15.17
C ALA A 199 17.84 7.54 -15.76
N LEU A 200 18.76 6.97 -14.99
CA LEU A 200 19.63 5.86 -15.39
C LEU A 200 18.91 4.52 -15.55
N VAL A 201 17.79 4.33 -14.87
CA VAL A 201 17.13 3.01 -14.72
C VAL A 201 15.68 2.99 -15.17
N LYS A 202 15.06 4.15 -15.42
CA LYS A 202 13.63 4.25 -15.78
C LYS A 202 13.27 3.35 -16.96
N ASP A 203 14.12 3.26 -17.98
CA ASP A 203 13.84 2.51 -19.21
C ASP A 203 14.17 1.00 -19.10
N LEU A 204 14.62 0.54 -17.93
CA LEU A 204 15.01 -0.84 -17.65
C LEU A 204 14.05 -1.57 -16.71
N LEU A 205 12.87 -0.98 -16.44
CA LEU A 205 11.88 -1.62 -15.57
C LEU A 205 11.30 -2.90 -16.19
N PRO A 206 11.12 -3.97 -15.40
CA PRO A 206 10.43 -5.15 -15.87
C PRO A 206 8.93 -4.87 -16.11
N PRO A 207 8.27 -5.56 -17.06
CA PRO A 207 6.85 -5.34 -17.39
C PRO A 207 5.90 -5.46 -16.18
N ILE A 208 6.24 -6.28 -15.18
CA ILE A 208 5.45 -6.43 -13.95
C ILE A 208 5.33 -5.13 -13.14
N LEU A 209 6.28 -4.21 -13.29
CA LEU A 209 6.25 -2.88 -12.67
C LEU A 209 5.69 -1.80 -13.62
N MET A 210 5.19 -2.19 -14.81
CA MET A 210 4.64 -1.28 -15.81
C MET A 210 3.20 -1.65 -16.17
N PRO A 211 2.23 -1.41 -15.27
CA PRO A 211 0.84 -1.71 -15.53
C PRO A 211 0.36 -0.92 -16.74
N GLU A 212 -0.31 -1.59 -17.68
CA GLU A 212 -0.80 -0.98 -18.92
C GLU A 212 0.28 -0.23 -19.73
N LYS A 213 1.55 -0.66 -19.60
CA LYS A 213 2.74 -0.02 -20.20
C LYS A 213 3.05 1.38 -19.67
N HIS A 214 2.42 1.82 -18.58
CA HIS A 214 2.79 3.04 -17.90
C HIS A 214 4.05 2.83 -17.05
N ASN A 215 5.03 3.70 -17.22
CA ASN A 215 6.31 3.61 -16.52
C ASN A 215 6.30 4.50 -15.26
N PRO A 216 6.18 3.91 -14.05
CA PRO A 216 6.09 4.67 -12.80
C PRO A 216 7.35 5.50 -12.51
N LEU A 217 8.54 4.97 -12.83
CA LEU A 217 9.80 5.70 -12.63
C LEU A 217 9.91 6.90 -13.56
N LYS A 218 9.47 6.78 -14.81
CA LYS A 218 9.42 7.91 -15.75
C LYS A 218 8.46 9.00 -15.29
N THR A 219 7.29 8.62 -14.75
CA THR A 219 6.34 9.55 -14.14
C THR A 219 6.96 10.28 -12.96
N LEU A 220 7.59 9.56 -12.02
CA LEU A 220 8.28 10.17 -10.89
C LEU A 220 9.41 11.10 -11.35
N HIS A 221 10.22 10.68 -12.32
CA HIS A 221 11.29 11.52 -12.86
C HIS A 221 10.75 12.84 -13.40
N LYS A 222 9.69 12.80 -14.22
CA LYS A 222 9.07 14.00 -14.80
C LYS A 222 8.61 14.96 -13.72
N ILE A 223 7.80 14.48 -12.77
CA ILE A 223 7.25 15.33 -11.70
C ILE A 223 8.36 15.90 -10.81
N LEU A 224 9.38 15.09 -10.48
CA LEU A 224 10.50 15.54 -9.68
C LEU A 224 11.34 16.59 -10.41
N SER A 225 11.55 16.44 -11.73
CA SER A 225 12.34 17.36 -12.55
C SER A 225 11.69 18.73 -12.74
N GLU A 226 10.37 18.79 -12.69
CA GLU A 226 9.62 20.04 -12.71
C GLU A 226 9.73 20.72 -11.33
N GLY A 227 10.14 21.99 -11.28
CA GLY A 227 10.28 22.73 -10.02
C GLY A 227 8.92 23.05 -9.39
N LEU A 228 8.87 23.14 -8.06
CA LEU A 228 7.64 23.57 -7.35
C LEU A 228 7.31 25.06 -7.60
N HIS A 229 8.28 25.85 -8.07
CA HIS A 229 8.15 27.31 -8.20
C HIS A 229 7.29 27.76 -9.38
N GLU A 230 7.03 26.89 -10.35
CA GLU A 230 6.32 27.22 -11.58
C GLU A 230 4.87 26.74 -11.57
N LYS A 231 4.44 26.05 -10.50
CA LYS A 231 3.13 25.43 -10.39
C LYS A 231 2.28 26.12 -9.33
N THR A 232 0.98 26.20 -9.61
CA THR A 232 -0.03 26.57 -8.62
C THR A 232 -0.14 25.51 -7.52
N ASP A 233 -0.74 25.87 -6.39
CA ASP A 233 -0.96 24.91 -5.30
C ASP A 233 -1.87 23.76 -5.74
N VAL A 234 -2.85 24.02 -6.61
CA VAL A 234 -3.74 22.99 -7.18
C VAL A 234 -2.98 22.01 -8.06
N GLU A 235 -2.13 22.48 -8.96
CA GLU A 235 -1.29 21.59 -9.79
C GLU A 235 -0.31 20.79 -8.92
N CYS A 236 0.25 21.40 -7.88
CA CYS A 236 1.11 20.68 -6.93
C CYS A 236 0.35 19.60 -6.16
N LEU A 237 -0.94 19.78 -5.91
CA LEU A 237 -1.80 18.80 -5.25
C LEU A 237 -2.05 17.58 -6.14
N GLU A 238 -2.31 17.80 -7.44
CA GLU A 238 -2.47 16.73 -8.42
C GLU A 238 -1.17 15.91 -8.55
N ASP A 239 -0.03 16.60 -8.68
CA ASP A 239 1.30 15.96 -8.68
C ASP A 239 1.53 15.13 -7.40
N ALA A 240 1.20 15.68 -6.23
CA ALA A 240 1.37 15.00 -4.96
C ALA A 240 0.57 13.69 -4.91
N GLN A 241 -0.68 13.71 -5.40
CA GLN A 241 -1.51 12.52 -5.52
C GLN A 241 -0.91 11.49 -6.49
N ILE A 242 -0.35 11.93 -7.62
CA ILE A 242 0.32 11.05 -8.59
C ILE A 242 1.59 10.44 -7.97
N ILE A 243 2.42 11.22 -7.29
CA ILE A 243 3.61 10.70 -6.60
C ILE A 243 3.20 9.64 -5.57
N ARG A 244 2.20 9.93 -4.74
CA ARG A 244 1.73 9.01 -3.71
C ARG A 244 1.24 7.68 -4.28
N THR A 245 0.39 7.73 -5.30
CA THR A 245 -0.20 6.54 -5.91
C THR A 245 0.87 5.70 -6.60
N THR A 246 1.76 6.35 -7.37
CA THR A 246 2.89 5.71 -8.04
C THR A 246 3.83 5.02 -7.04
N LEU A 247 4.17 5.71 -5.94
CA LEU A 247 5.04 5.16 -4.92
C LEU A 247 4.40 3.97 -4.22
N THR A 248 3.12 4.09 -3.86
CA THR A 248 2.37 3.02 -3.20
C THR A 248 2.30 1.78 -4.09
N PHE A 249 2.09 1.98 -5.39
CA PHE A 249 2.10 0.90 -6.37
C PHE A 249 3.46 0.19 -6.41
N LEU A 250 4.56 0.93 -6.61
CA LEU A 250 5.91 0.35 -6.70
C LEU A 250 6.26 -0.50 -5.47
N VAL A 251 6.03 0.08 -4.28
CA VAL A 251 6.26 -0.59 -3.00
C VAL A 251 5.46 -1.89 -2.89
N ASN A 252 4.16 -1.84 -3.16
CA ASN A 252 3.29 -3.00 -3.02
C ASN A 252 3.62 -4.09 -4.05
N SER A 253 3.95 -3.71 -5.29
CA SER A 253 4.30 -4.65 -6.36
C SER A 253 5.58 -5.41 -6.05
N ILE A 254 6.63 -4.73 -5.58
CA ILE A 254 7.90 -5.36 -5.18
C ILE A 254 7.67 -6.31 -4.00
N LEU A 255 6.95 -5.86 -2.96
CA LEU A 255 6.67 -6.69 -1.78
C LEU A 255 5.84 -7.92 -2.11
N ARG A 256 4.78 -7.75 -2.89
CA ARG A 256 3.90 -8.83 -3.31
C ARG A 256 4.70 -9.89 -4.06
N ARG A 257 5.52 -9.46 -5.02
CA ARG A 257 6.31 -10.39 -5.84
C ARG A 257 7.34 -11.15 -5.01
N LYS A 258 8.02 -10.47 -4.08
CA LYS A 258 8.96 -11.11 -3.15
C LYS A 258 8.28 -12.18 -2.29
N LYS A 259 7.07 -11.87 -1.78
CA LYS A 259 6.28 -12.82 -0.99
C LYS A 259 5.84 -14.03 -1.82
N GLU A 260 5.30 -13.81 -3.02
CA GLU A 260 4.89 -14.89 -3.93
C GLU A 260 6.05 -15.83 -4.28
N GLN A 261 7.24 -15.26 -4.56
CA GLN A 261 8.43 -16.05 -4.87
C GLN A 261 8.91 -16.89 -3.68
N GLN A 262 8.84 -16.33 -2.46
CA GLN A 262 9.18 -17.04 -1.23
C GLN A 262 8.21 -18.18 -0.95
N GLU A 263 6.89 -17.91 -1.00
CA GLU A 263 5.84 -18.92 -0.77
C GLU A 263 5.92 -20.06 -1.78
N PHE A 264 6.14 -19.75 -3.07
CA PHE A 264 6.31 -20.77 -4.10
C PHE A 264 7.56 -21.63 -3.86
N SER A 265 8.71 -21.00 -3.56
CA SER A 265 9.96 -21.71 -3.31
C SER A 265 9.88 -22.62 -2.08
N GLU A 266 9.21 -22.17 -1.02
CA GLU A 266 8.97 -22.96 0.19
C GLU A 266 8.01 -24.12 -0.07
N GLY A 267 6.92 -23.87 -0.80
CA GLY A 267 5.99 -24.92 -1.23
C GLY A 267 6.68 -26.00 -2.06
N MET A 268 7.55 -25.62 -3.00
CA MET A 268 8.33 -26.56 -3.81
C MET A 268 9.32 -27.38 -2.98
N LYS A 269 10.06 -26.74 -2.06
CA LYS A 269 10.95 -27.46 -1.12
C LYS A 269 10.19 -28.48 -0.30
N ASN A 270 9.05 -28.08 0.27
CA ASN A 270 8.20 -28.97 1.06
C ASN A 270 7.66 -30.16 0.25
N LEU A 271 7.29 -29.96 -1.02
CA LEU A 271 6.86 -31.03 -1.92
C LEU A 271 8.00 -32.00 -2.23
N LEU A 272 9.20 -31.49 -2.51
CA LEU A 272 10.39 -32.31 -2.77
C LEU A 272 10.79 -33.11 -1.53
N ASP A 273 10.79 -32.49 -0.34
CA ASP A 273 11.09 -33.16 0.92
C ASP A 273 10.07 -34.25 1.26
N LYS A 274 8.78 -34.02 1.00
CA LYS A 274 7.73 -35.04 1.15
C LYS A 274 7.94 -36.21 0.20
N LYS A 275 8.28 -35.97 -1.07
CA LYS A 275 8.61 -37.02 -2.04
C LYS A 275 9.85 -37.82 -1.62
N MET A 276 10.91 -37.15 -1.17
CA MET A 276 12.11 -37.84 -0.69
C MET A 276 11.84 -38.72 0.54
N LYS A 277 10.96 -38.27 1.46
CA LYS A 277 10.54 -39.06 2.63
C LYS A 277 9.65 -40.25 2.24
N SER A 278 8.72 -40.08 1.29
CA SER A 278 7.87 -41.20 0.83
C SER A 278 8.67 -42.28 0.08
N THR A 279 9.65 -41.88 -0.75
CA THR A 279 10.56 -42.80 -1.46
C THR A 279 11.48 -43.58 -0.49
N LYS A 280 11.98 -42.93 0.58
CA LYS A 280 12.72 -43.64 1.65
C LYS A 280 11.85 -44.66 2.39
N SER A 281 10.57 -44.34 2.64
CA SER A 281 9.65 -45.29 3.28
C SER A 281 9.36 -46.50 2.37
N GLN A 282 9.18 -46.28 1.06
CA GLN A 282 8.95 -47.36 0.09
C GLN A 282 10.20 -48.25 -0.08
N ASN A 283 11.40 -47.69 -0.12
CA ASN A 283 12.64 -48.47 -0.17
C ASN A 283 12.90 -49.27 1.11
N SER A 284 12.47 -48.80 2.29
CA SER A 284 12.55 -49.55 3.54
C SER A 284 11.59 -50.75 3.60
N TYR A 285 10.43 -50.65 2.94
CA TYR A 285 9.48 -51.76 2.79
C TYR A 285 9.96 -52.80 1.77
N PHE A 286 10.63 -52.38 0.69
CA PHE A 286 11.19 -53.29 -0.30
C PHE A 286 12.40 -54.07 0.24
N SER A 287 13.31 -53.39 0.96
CA SER A 287 14.49 -54.03 1.58
C SER A 287 14.13 -55.00 2.72
N ARG A 288 13.02 -54.79 3.46
CA ARG A 288 12.50 -55.77 4.44
C ARG A 288 11.86 -57.01 3.81
N ARG A 289 11.39 -56.95 2.56
CA ARG A 289 10.86 -58.13 1.85
C ARG A 289 11.94 -59.03 1.25
N TYR A 290 13.12 -58.49 0.93
CA TYR A 290 14.25 -59.29 0.42
C TYR A 290 15.15 -59.87 1.53
N PHE A 291 15.02 -59.41 2.78
CA PHE A 291 15.76 -59.98 3.91
C PHE A 291 15.02 -61.12 4.66
N ASN A 292 13.88 -61.58 4.14
CA ASN A 292 13.07 -62.62 4.81
C ASN A 292 12.86 -63.90 3.96
N ILE A 293 13.77 -64.17 3.02
CA ILE A 293 13.88 -65.49 2.37
C ILE A 293 15.37 -65.85 2.28
N ASN A 294 15.94 -66.35 3.38
CA ASN A 294 16.81 -67.54 3.36
C ASN A 294 17.37 -67.86 4.77
N THR A 295 16.74 -68.83 5.43
CA THR A 295 17.46 -69.86 6.20
C THR A 295 16.84 -71.21 5.84
N ARG A 296 17.31 -71.81 4.74
CA ARG A 296 17.39 -73.26 4.57
C ARG A 296 18.28 -73.58 3.37
N SER A 297 19.42 -74.15 3.70
CA SER A 297 20.38 -74.78 2.80
C SER A 297 19.71 -75.90 1.99
N VAL A 298 19.70 -75.77 0.67
CA VAL A 298 19.64 -76.92 -0.25
C VAL A 298 20.53 -76.60 -1.45
N ASP A 299 21.55 -77.42 -1.64
CA ASP A 299 22.48 -77.38 -2.76
C ASP A 299 21.76 -77.63 -4.08
N PHE A 300 21.95 -76.74 -5.07
CA PHE A 300 21.71 -77.01 -6.48
C PHE A 300 22.72 -76.24 -7.35
N PRO A 301 23.10 -76.79 -8.53
CA PRO A 301 24.33 -76.47 -9.21
C PRO A 301 24.26 -75.14 -9.96
N THR A 302 25.40 -74.46 -10.05
CA THR A 302 25.62 -73.29 -10.91
C THR A 302 25.41 -73.62 -12.38
N PRO A 303 24.66 -72.80 -13.13
CA PRO A 303 25.22 -72.25 -14.36
C PRO A 303 24.76 -70.78 -14.62
N PRO A 304 25.19 -70.16 -15.73
CA PRO A 304 26.25 -69.15 -15.78
C PRO A 304 25.72 -67.70 -15.71
N PHE A 305 26.51 -66.80 -15.14
CA PHE A 305 26.32 -65.35 -15.34
C PHE A 305 26.57 -64.97 -16.81
N PRO A 306 25.78 -64.02 -17.37
CA PRO A 306 26.29 -63.08 -18.35
C PRO A 306 26.24 -61.66 -17.78
N GLU A 307 27.37 -61.23 -17.20
CA GLU A 307 27.63 -59.87 -16.70
C GLU A 307 27.79 -58.78 -17.81
N LYS A 308 27.25 -58.95 -19.01
CA LYS A 308 27.62 -58.07 -20.15
C LYS A 308 26.58 -57.08 -20.67
N GLU A 309 25.34 -57.03 -20.17
CA GLU A 309 24.33 -56.12 -20.75
C GLU A 309 23.99 -54.88 -19.93
N ILE A 310 24.32 -54.82 -18.63
CA ILE A 310 23.98 -53.65 -17.80
C ILE A 310 25.08 -52.58 -17.82
N ILE A 311 26.35 -52.97 -18.03
CA ILE A 311 27.47 -52.03 -18.16
C ILE A 311 27.45 -51.30 -19.53
N PHE A 312 26.87 -51.92 -20.58
CA PHE A 312 26.81 -51.31 -21.91
C PHE A 312 25.74 -50.20 -22.03
N PHE A 313 24.67 -50.26 -21.24
CA PHE A 313 23.61 -49.24 -21.25
C PHE A 313 24.01 -47.97 -20.48
N MET A 314 24.79 -48.11 -19.41
CA MET A 314 25.30 -46.99 -18.61
C MET A 314 26.45 -46.20 -19.29
N CYS A 315 27.20 -46.83 -20.20
CA CYS A 315 28.29 -46.17 -20.94
C CYS A 315 27.83 -45.45 -22.23
N LYS A 316 26.67 -45.84 -22.80
CA LYS A 316 26.13 -45.20 -24.02
C LYS A 316 25.42 -43.87 -23.73
N ILE A 317 24.82 -43.71 -22.54
CA ILE A 317 24.12 -42.48 -22.14
C ILE A 317 25.12 -41.37 -21.73
N THR A 318 26.27 -41.74 -21.17
CA THR A 318 27.34 -40.78 -20.81
C THR A 318 28.09 -40.23 -22.03
N LYS A 319 28.15 -40.96 -23.15
CA LYS A 319 28.79 -40.47 -24.40
C LYS A 319 27.89 -39.55 -25.23
N GLN A 320 26.56 -39.66 -25.12
CA GLN A 320 25.62 -38.79 -25.84
C GLN A 320 25.46 -37.40 -25.17
N LEU A 321 25.67 -37.31 -23.86
CA LEU A 321 25.55 -36.05 -23.10
C LEU A 321 26.82 -35.17 -23.15
N CYS A 322 27.97 -35.70 -23.58
CA CYS A 322 29.21 -34.91 -23.76
C CYS A 322 29.44 -34.39 -25.19
N LEU A 323 28.59 -34.72 -26.17
CA LEU A 323 28.75 -34.26 -27.57
C LEU A 323 27.81 -33.10 -27.98
N ASN A 324 26.86 -32.70 -27.13
CA ASN A 324 25.98 -31.55 -27.40
C ASN A 324 26.37 -30.28 -26.60
N SER A 325 27.60 -30.24 -26.07
CA SER A 325 28.21 -29.05 -25.47
C SER A 325 29.54 -28.71 -26.15
N LYS A 326 29.46 -28.41 -27.45
CA LYS A 326 30.42 -27.53 -28.13
C LYS A 326 29.64 -26.48 -28.91
#